data_AF-A0A2G8JSF8-F1
#
_entry.id   AF-A0A2G8JSF8-F1
#
_cell.length_a   1.000
_cell.length_b   1.000
_cell.length_c   1.000
_cell.angle_alpha   90.00
_cell.angle_beta   90.00
_cell.angle_gamma   90.00
#
_symmetry.space_group_name_H-M   'P 1'
#
loop_
_entity.id
_entity.type
_entity.pdbx_description
1 polymer ?
#
loop_
_entity_poly.entity_id
_entity_poly.type
_entity_poly.pdbx_seq_one_letter_code
_entity_poly.pdbx_strand_id
1 'polypeptide(L)'
;MKLCASRENFAEQVLSSFESVGAHIIQWVSCQETHRDGGKHYHMAVKLDRPRRWLKVKSMLENQHGIVVHFSSTYANYYTAWQYVVKEDAGVLQSPGHPDLGASPPATTSASTSRVLQASGEQSARAPLQKRKRLSAFDVSQMVAWELHDAESKLERGKKSRPEILDSFKGQPCVPGCNGLWSTIAEDILRRNNIPAGTFQRVHFNELLSTSSRKAGVNTGTFL
;
A
#
# COMPACT_ATOMS: atom_id res chain seq x y z
N MET A 1 16.62 28.77 -21.73
CA MET A 1 15.32 28.57 -21.04
C MET A 1 14.22 28.92 -22.02
N LYS A 2 13.40 27.96 -22.46
CA LYS A 2 12.17 28.30 -23.19
C LYS A 2 11.15 28.76 -22.14
N LEU A 3 10.84 30.05 -22.09
CA LEU A 3 9.69 30.52 -21.33
C LEU A 3 8.44 29.88 -21.94
N CYS A 4 7.56 29.35 -21.10
CA CYS A 4 6.24 28.93 -21.54
C CYS A 4 5.46 30.19 -21.93
N ALA A 5 5.37 30.46 -23.24
CA ALA A 5 4.93 31.75 -23.76
C ALA A 5 3.43 32.02 -23.58
N SER A 6 2.61 30.96 -23.44
CA SER A 6 1.17 31.06 -23.31
C SER A 6 0.56 29.89 -22.52
N ARG A 7 -0.72 30.03 -22.13
CA ARG A 7 -1.48 28.99 -21.43
C ARG A 7 -1.74 27.77 -22.32
N GLU A 8 -1.87 27.98 -23.63
CA GLU A 8 -2.08 26.92 -24.63
C GLU A 8 -0.84 26.04 -24.70
N ASN A 9 0.35 26.63 -24.86
CA ASN A 9 1.60 25.89 -24.86
C ASN A 9 1.79 25.16 -23.52
N PHE A 10 1.48 25.81 -22.39
CA PHE A 10 1.55 25.17 -21.07
C PHE A 10 0.67 23.91 -21.00
N ALA A 11 -0.60 24.06 -21.38
CA ALA A 11 -1.55 22.96 -21.40
C ALA A 11 -1.06 21.84 -22.33
N GLU A 12 -0.66 22.16 -23.56
CA GLU A 12 -0.16 21.18 -24.54
C GLU A 12 1.01 20.36 -24.01
N GLN A 13 2.03 21.00 -23.40
CA GLN A 13 3.17 20.25 -22.86
C GLN A 13 2.78 19.36 -21.69
N VAL A 14 1.88 19.82 -20.81
CA VAL A 14 1.39 19.02 -19.68
C VAL A 14 0.59 17.81 -20.18
N LEU A 15 -0.35 18.03 -21.11
CA LEU A 15 -1.18 16.97 -21.69
C LEU A 15 -0.32 15.94 -22.42
N SER A 16 0.57 16.39 -23.31
CA SER A 16 1.48 15.50 -24.05
C SER A 16 2.39 14.70 -23.12
N SER A 17 2.88 15.31 -22.03
CA SER A 17 3.69 14.61 -21.03
C SER A 17 2.89 13.51 -20.30
N PHE A 18 1.61 13.72 -20.02
CA PHE A 18 0.74 12.68 -19.46
C PHE A 18 0.44 11.56 -20.47
N GLU A 19 0.14 11.90 -21.71
CA GLU A 19 -0.13 10.93 -22.78
C GLU A 19 1.09 10.05 -23.08
N SER A 20 2.28 10.63 -23.10
CA SER A 20 3.54 9.89 -23.32
C SER A 20 3.85 8.83 -22.26
N VAL A 21 3.28 8.97 -21.05
CA VAL A 21 3.36 7.96 -19.98
C VAL A 21 2.14 7.03 -19.95
N GLY A 22 1.33 7.06 -21.01
CA GLY A 22 0.14 6.24 -21.20
C GLY A 22 -1.00 6.60 -20.26
N ALA A 23 -1.12 7.88 -19.86
CA ALA A 23 -2.29 8.38 -19.15
C ALA A 23 -3.39 8.76 -20.14
N HIS A 24 -4.63 8.41 -19.83
CA HIS A 24 -5.78 8.82 -20.61
C HIS A 24 -6.47 9.99 -19.92
N ILE A 25 -6.57 11.12 -20.64
CA ILE A 25 -7.07 12.38 -20.10
C ILE A 25 -8.57 12.49 -20.43
N ILE A 26 -9.39 12.68 -19.40
CA ILE A 26 -10.85 12.80 -19.56
C ILE A 26 -11.24 14.26 -19.71
N GLN A 27 -10.76 15.12 -18.82
CA GLN A 27 -11.14 16.54 -18.73
C GLN A 27 -9.94 17.34 -18.25
N TRP A 28 -9.85 18.59 -18.70
CA TRP A 28 -8.85 19.51 -18.17
C TRP A 28 -9.28 20.96 -18.30
N VAL A 29 -8.67 21.78 -17.46
CA VAL A 29 -8.84 23.24 -17.45
C VAL A 29 -7.50 23.89 -17.10
N SER A 30 -7.18 25.01 -17.74
CA SER A 30 -5.98 25.82 -17.49
C SER A 30 -6.34 27.30 -17.44
N CYS A 31 -5.74 28.02 -16.49
CA CYS A 31 -5.85 29.47 -16.38
C CYS A 31 -4.47 30.12 -16.24
N GLN A 32 -4.42 31.44 -16.43
CA GLN A 32 -3.26 32.26 -16.17
C GLN A 32 -3.52 33.12 -14.92
N GLU A 33 -2.67 32.97 -13.92
CA GLU A 33 -2.60 33.81 -12.72
C GLU A 33 -1.48 34.85 -12.89
N THR A 34 -1.79 36.11 -12.63
CA THR A 34 -0.80 37.19 -12.68
C THR A 34 -0.18 37.33 -11.29
N HIS A 35 1.10 37.00 -11.16
CA HIS A 35 1.82 37.15 -9.91
C HIS A 35 1.95 38.64 -9.54
N ARG A 36 1.99 38.95 -8.24
CA ARG A 36 2.15 40.33 -7.75
C ARG A 36 3.43 41.01 -8.27
N ASP A 37 4.44 40.22 -8.57
CA ASP A 37 5.74 40.68 -9.09
C ASP A 37 5.76 40.80 -10.63
N GLY A 38 4.61 40.70 -11.30
CA GLY A 38 4.48 40.80 -12.76
C GLY A 38 4.80 39.52 -13.55
N GLY A 39 5.19 38.44 -12.87
CA GLY A 39 5.36 37.11 -13.46
C GLY A 39 4.03 36.46 -13.81
N LYS A 40 4.04 35.55 -14.80
CA LYS A 40 2.87 34.73 -15.16
C LYS A 40 3.00 33.35 -14.53
N HIS A 41 1.96 32.90 -13.84
CA HIS A 41 1.85 31.53 -13.35
C HIS A 41 0.65 30.85 -14.03
N TYR A 42 0.77 29.56 -14.32
CA TYR A 42 -0.31 28.81 -14.96
C TYR A 42 -0.83 27.77 -13.97
N HIS A 43 -2.14 27.82 -13.69
CA HIS A 43 -2.80 26.78 -12.92
C HIS A 43 -3.56 25.87 -13.88
N MET A 44 -3.52 24.57 -13.62
CA MET A 44 -4.21 23.58 -14.42
C MET A 44 -4.75 22.45 -13.54
N ALA A 45 -5.97 22.02 -13.83
CA ALA A 45 -6.53 20.79 -13.27
C ALA A 45 -6.72 19.78 -14.40
N VAL A 46 -6.28 18.54 -14.16
CA VAL A 46 -6.34 17.45 -15.14
C VAL A 46 -7.03 16.25 -14.49
N LYS A 47 -8.10 15.77 -15.12
CA LYS A 47 -8.81 14.55 -14.75
C LYS A 47 -8.32 13.40 -15.61
N LEU A 48 -7.79 12.37 -14.97
CA LEU A 48 -7.34 11.14 -15.63
C LEU A 48 -8.37 10.03 -15.45
N ASP A 49 -8.32 9.04 -16.34
CA ASP A 49 -9.11 7.80 -16.28
C ASP A 49 -8.87 6.99 -15.00
N ARG A 50 -7.62 7.00 -14.54
CA ARG A 50 -7.19 6.29 -13.33
C ARG A 50 -6.06 7.05 -12.63
N PRO A 51 -5.85 6.82 -11.32
CA PRO A 51 -4.77 7.46 -10.58
C PRO A 51 -3.40 7.16 -11.20
N ARG A 52 -2.56 8.18 -11.35
CA ARG A 52 -1.19 8.07 -11.89
C ARG A 52 -0.19 8.76 -10.99
N ARG A 53 1.04 8.21 -10.98
CA ARG A 53 2.20 8.91 -10.42
C ARG A 53 2.67 9.97 -11.42
N TRP A 54 2.99 11.16 -10.94
CA TRP A 54 3.37 12.31 -11.77
C TRP A 54 4.87 12.64 -11.73
N LEU A 55 5.70 11.90 -10.99
CA LEU A 55 7.15 12.19 -10.90
C LEU A 55 7.85 12.15 -12.26
N LYS A 56 7.50 11.16 -13.10
CA LYS A 56 8.04 11.07 -14.47
C LYS A 56 7.57 12.26 -15.33
N VAL A 57 6.29 12.61 -15.26
CA VAL A 57 5.71 13.77 -15.96
C VAL A 57 6.41 15.07 -15.55
N LYS A 58 6.62 15.28 -14.24
CA LYS A 58 7.34 16.45 -13.72
C LYS A 58 8.77 16.51 -14.28
N SER A 59 9.48 15.39 -14.27
CA SER A 59 10.84 15.29 -14.83
C SER A 59 10.86 15.58 -16.33
N MET A 60 9.86 15.14 -17.09
CA MET A 60 9.76 15.43 -18.53
C MET A 60 9.52 16.92 -18.79
N LEU A 61 8.57 17.53 -18.08
CA LEU A 61 8.27 18.96 -18.19
C LEU A 61 9.51 19.82 -17.92
N GLU A 62 10.26 19.50 -16.89
CA GLU A 62 11.47 20.23 -16.54
C GLU A 62 12.60 20.00 -17.56
N ASN A 63 12.92 18.75 -17.88
CA ASN A 63 14.08 18.42 -18.71
C ASN A 63 13.88 18.70 -20.20
N GLN A 64 12.66 18.52 -20.73
CA GLN A 64 12.38 18.65 -22.16
C GLN A 64 11.85 20.04 -22.52
N HIS A 65 11.10 20.66 -21.61
CA HIS A 65 10.40 21.92 -21.88
C HIS A 65 10.90 23.08 -21.02
N GLY A 66 11.72 22.83 -20.00
CA GLY A 66 12.17 23.85 -19.05
C GLY A 66 11.03 24.35 -18.15
N ILE A 67 9.96 23.58 -18.00
CA ILE A 67 8.76 23.95 -17.24
C ILE A 67 8.85 23.30 -15.86
N VAL A 68 8.96 24.14 -14.83
CA VAL A 68 8.92 23.70 -13.44
C VAL A 68 7.48 23.75 -12.94
N VAL A 69 6.94 22.60 -12.52
CA VAL A 69 5.55 22.47 -12.05
C VAL A 69 5.46 21.95 -10.62
N HIS A 70 4.41 22.38 -9.92
CA HIS A 70 4.02 21.85 -8.62
C HIS A 70 2.70 21.07 -8.74
N PHE A 71 2.76 19.74 -8.62
CA PHE A 71 1.57 18.89 -8.62
C PHE A 71 0.97 18.78 -7.21
N SER A 72 -0.36 18.77 -7.15
CA SER A 72 -1.13 18.56 -5.93
C SER A 72 -2.33 17.66 -6.20
N SER A 73 -2.63 16.77 -5.27
CA SER A 73 -3.85 15.94 -5.28
C SER A 73 -4.71 16.18 -4.03
N THR A 74 -4.54 17.34 -3.37
CA THR A 74 -5.23 17.66 -2.11
C THR A 74 -6.72 17.94 -2.31
N TYR A 75 -7.13 18.29 -3.53
CA TYR A 75 -8.52 18.55 -3.86
C TYR A 75 -9.36 17.27 -3.84
N ALA A 76 -10.59 17.37 -3.32
CA ALA A 76 -11.49 16.24 -3.14
C ALA A 76 -11.89 15.54 -4.44
N ASN A 77 -12.15 16.34 -5.47
CA ASN A 77 -12.54 15.88 -6.79
C ASN A 77 -12.19 16.93 -7.84
N TYR A 78 -12.40 16.57 -9.11
CA TYR A 78 -12.12 17.46 -10.22
C TYR A 78 -12.88 18.79 -10.13
N TYR A 79 -14.13 18.79 -9.65
CA TYR A 79 -14.92 20.02 -9.47
C TYR A 79 -14.23 21.01 -8.51
N THR A 80 -13.78 20.54 -7.34
CA THR A 80 -13.06 21.40 -6.38
C THR A 80 -11.71 21.89 -6.90
N ALA A 81 -11.01 21.08 -7.71
CA ALA A 81 -9.78 21.52 -8.38
C ALA A 81 -10.07 22.55 -9.47
N TRP A 82 -11.13 22.35 -10.26
CA TRP A 82 -11.60 23.28 -11.29
C TRP A 82 -11.98 24.64 -10.69
N GLN A 83 -12.75 24.66 -9.60
CA GLN A 83 -13.13 25.89 -8.90
C GLN A 83 -11.89 26.68 -8.46
N TYR A 84 -10.88 25.99 -7.94
CA TYR A 84 -9.62 26.62 -7.53
C TYR A 84 -8.87 27.23 -8.72
N VAL A 85 -8.82 26.54 -9.86
CA VAL A 85 -8.13 27.01 -11.07
C VAL A 85 -8.86 28.23 -11.66
N VAL A 86 -10.19 28.21 -11.74
CA VAL A 86 -10.97 29.26 -12.43
C VAL A 86 -11.16 30.54 -11.61
N LYS A 87 -10.69 30.58 -10.36
CA LYS A 87 -10.99 31.67 -9.40
C LYS A 87 -10.53 33.08 -9.83
N GLU A 88 -9.51 33.23 -10.69
CA GLU A 88 -8.89 34.54 -10.99
C GLU A 88 -8.96 34.98 -12.45
N ASP A 89 -9.14 34.05 -13.39
CA ASP A 89 -8.98 34.34 -14.82
C ASP A 89 -10.34 34.30 -15.54
N ALA A 90 -10.70 35.40 -16.21
CA ALA A 90 -11.89 35.47 -17.05
C ALA A 90 -11.74 34.66 -18.36
N GLY A 91 -10.51 34.38 -18.79
CA GLY A 91 -10.18 33.69 -20.03
C GLY A 91 -9.70 32.26 -19.82
N VAL A 92 -10.55 31.39 -19.28
CA VAL A 92 -10.19 29.99 -19.01
C VAL A 92 -10.03 29.19 -20.31
N LEU A 93 -8.97 28.39 -20.42
CA LEU A 93 -8.79 27.39 -21.48
C LEU A 93 -9.22 26.01 -20.96
N GLN A 94 -10.02 25.26 -21.70
CA GLN A 94 -10.55 23.97 -21.24
C GLN A 94 -10.69 22.95 -22.36
N SER A 95 -10.79 21.68 -21.98
CA SER A 95 -10.96 20.56 -22.92
C SER A 95 -12.21 20.72 -23.81
N PRO A 96 -12.19 20.25 -25.07
CA PRO A 96 -13.39 20.16 -25.89
C PRO A 96 -14.51 19.38 -25.18
N GLY A 97 -15.74 19.89 -25.20
CA GLY A 97 -16.88 19.25 -24.54
C GLY A 97 -16.80 19.22 -23.01
N HIS A 98 -16.03 20.13 -22.40
CA HIS A 98 -16.00 20.25 -20.93
C HIS A 98 -17.40 20.56 -20.39
N PRO A 99 -17.89 19.83 -19.37
CA PRO A 99 -19.20 20.09 -18.78
C PRO A 99 -19.22 21.47 -18.11
N ASP A 100 -20.37 22.13 -18.12
CA ASP A 100 -20.53 23.34 -17.31
C ASP A 100 -20.55 22.97 -15.83
N LEU A 101 -19.54 23.42 -15.10
CA LEU A 101 -19.38 23.20 -13.66
C LEU A 101 -19.75 24.46 -12.84
N GLY A 102 -20.24 25.53 -13.48
CA GLY A 102 -20.64 26.76 -12.80
C GLY A 102 -21.93 26.64 -11.98
N ALA A 103 -22.86 25.77 -12.38
CA ALA A 103 -24.22 25.76 -11.84
C ALA A 103 -24.35 25.11 -10.45
N SER A 104 -23.74 23.95 -10.21
CA SER A 104 -23.89 23.21 -8.95
C SER A 104 -22.77 22.19 -8.73
N PRO A 105 -22.35 21.92 -7.48
CA PRO A 105 -21.41 20.85 -7.18
C PRO A 105 -22.00 19.47 -7.52
N PRO A 106 -21.17 18.50 -7.94
CA PRO A 106 -21.64 17.15 -8.22
C PRO A 106 -22.15 16.48 -6.93
N ALA A 107 -23.16 15.62 -7.07
CA ALA A 107 -23.78 14.89 -5.95
C ALA A 107 -22.77 14.08 -5.11
N THR A 108 -21.64 13.67 -5.70
CA THR A 108 -20.59 12.90 -5.04
C THR A 108 -19.59 13.77 -4.24
N THR A 109 -19.81 15.09 -4.16
CA THR A 109 -18.87 16.01 -3.49
C THR A 109 -18.67 15.65 -2.03
N SER A 110 -19.76 15.43 -1.27
CA SER A 110 -19.68 15.08 0.16
C SER A 110 -18.90 13.80 0.40
N ALA A 111 -19.11 12.76 -0.42
CA ALA A 111 -18.35 11.52 -0.29
C ALA A 111 -16.86 11.71 -0.60
N SER A 112 -16.53 12.60 -1.55
CA SER A 112 -15.16 12.88 -1.96
C SER A 112 -14.41 13.70 -0.91
N THR A 113 -15.05 14.71 -0.33
CA THR A 113 -14.46 15.55 0.72
C THR A 113 -14.22 14.75 2.00
N SER A 114 -15.15 13.90 2.41
CA SER A 114 -14.96 13.01 3.56
C SER A 114 -13.75 12.08 3.40
N ARG A 115 -13.50 11.54 2.19
CA ARG A 115 -12.31 10.73 1.93
C ARG A 115 -11.01 11.52 2.10
N VAL A 116 -10.96 12.75 1.61
CA VAL A 116 -9.78 13.61 1.78
C VAL A 116 -9.57 13.97 3.25
N LEU A 117 -10.63 14.30 3.99
CA LEU A 117 -10.55 14.59 5.43
C LEU A 117 -10.07 13.39 6.26
N GLN A 118 -10.49 12.18 5.89
CA GLN A 118 -9.96 10.95 6.50
C GLN A 118 -8.48 10.74 6.19
N ALA A 119 -8.04 11.10 4.97
CA ALA A 119 -6.64 11.01 4.55
C ALA A 119 -5.75 12.12 5.15
N SER A 120 -6.30 13.33 5.38
CA SER A 120 -5.60 14.47 6.01
C SER A 120 -5.44 14.30 7.52
N GLY A 121 -6.17 13.37 8.14
CA GLY A 121 -6.02 13.01 9.55
C GLY A 121 -6.77 13.92 10.53
N GLU A 122 -7.57 14.88 10.05
CA GLU A 122 -8.25 15.87 10.91
C GLU A 122 -9.36 15.30 11.80
N GLN A 123 -9.80 14.05 11.59
CA GLN A 123 -10.77 13.36 12.46
C GLN A 123 -10.17 12.21 13.27
N SER A 124 -8.87 11.95 13.18
CA SER A 124 -8.25 10.91 13.99
C SER A 124 -7.33 11.56 15.00
N ALA A 125 -7.79 11.62 16.25
CA ALA A 125 -6.92 11.47 17.41
C ALA A 125 -6.23 10.09 17.32
N ARG A 126 -5.31 9.96 16.36
CA ARG A 126 -4.50 8.78 16.16
C ARG A 126 -3.36 8.93 17.15
N ALA A 127 -3.29 8.01 18.11
CA ALA A 127 -2.08 7.82 18.90
C ALA A 127 -0.87 7.86 17.95
N PRO A 128 0.21 8.57 18.31
CA PRO A 128 1.31 8.82 17.39
C PRO A 128 1.77 7.49 16.79
N LEU A 129 1.70 7.38 15.46
CA LEU A 129 2.27 6.27 14.71
C LEU A 129 3.72 6.15 15.19
N GLN A 130 4.00 5.09 15.96
CA GLN A 130 5.36 4.78 16.35
C GLN A 130 6.17 4.63 15.07
N LYS A 131 7.00 5.64 14.77
CA LYS A 131 7.95 5.57 13.67
C LYS A 131 8.73 4.28 13.89
N ARG A 132 8.59 3.32 12.97
CA ARG A 132 9.40 2.09 13.01
C ARG A 132 10.85 2.55 13.06
N LYS A 133 11.53 2.32 14.19
CA LYS A 133 12.93 2.70 14.35
C LYS A 133 13.70 2.10 13.18
N ARG A 134 14.41 2.94 12.43
CA ARG A 134 15.39 2.44 11.48
C ARG A 134 16.43 1.71 12.31
N LEU A 135 16.60 0.42 12.04
CA LEU A 135 17.62 -0.39 12.68
C LEU A 135 18.99 0.20 12.33
N SER A 136 19.78 0.43 13.36
CA SER A 136 21.17 0.84 13.18
C SER A 136 21.99 -0.31 12.60
N ALA A 137 23.17 0.00 12.06
CA ALA A 137 24.12 -1.02 11.64
C ALA A 137 24.44 -2.01 12.79
N PHE A 138 24.43 -1.54 14.04
CA PHE A 138 24.60 -2.37 15.23
C PHE A 138 23.42 -3.33 15.44
N ASP A 139 22.17 -2.84 15.36
CA ASP A 139 20.98 -3.69 15.50
C ASP A 139 20.95 -4.79 14.42
N VAL A 140 21.30 -4.44 13.18
CA VAL A 140 21.40 -5.40 12.08
C VAL A 140 22.51 -6.41 12.34
N SER A 141 23.69 -5.97 12.81
CA SER A 141 24.80 -6.88 13.13
C SER A 141 24.45 -7.85 14.25
N GLN A 142 23.69 -7.40 15.25
CA GLN A 142 23.24 -8.25 16.35
C GLN A 142 22.23 -9.30 15.87
N MET A 143 21.28 -8.93 15.00
CA MET A 143 20.35 -9.90 14.40
C MET A 143 21.07 -10.97 13.58
N VAL A 144 22.06 -10.58 12.78
CA VAL A 144 22.87 -11.53 12.01
C VAL A 144 23.68 -12.43 12.94
N ALA A 145 24.24 -11.90 14.02
CA ALA A 145 24.96 -12.69 15.01
C ALA A 145 24.05 -13.73 15.69
N TRP A 146 22.80 -13.37 16.05
CA TRP A 146 21.83 -14.31 16.60
C TRP A 146 21.42 -15.38 15.59
N GLU A 147 21.21 -15.01 14.33
CA GLU A 147 20.91 -15.98 13.26
C GLU A 147 22.05 -16.97 13.05
N LEU A 148 23.31 -16.51 13.11
CA LEU A 148 24.48 -17.38 13.00
C LEU A 148 24.66 -18.25 14.25
N HIS A 149 24.40 -17.73 15.45
CA HIS A 149 24.47 -18.50 16.69
C HIS A 149 23.48 -19.67 16.69
N ASP A 150 22.26 -19.43 16.19
CA ASP A 150 21.20 -20.45 16.14
C ASP A 150 21.26 -21.33 14.88
N ALA A 151 22.10 -20.99 13.90
CA ALA A 151 22.13 -21.66 12.59
C ALA A 151 22.36 -23.18 12.73
N GLU A 152 23.31 -23.58 13.58
CA GLU A 152 23.62 -24.98 13.82
C GLU A 152 22.42 -25.71 14.47
N SER A 153 21.82 -25.12 15.50
CA SER A 153 20.63 -25.67 16.16
C SER A 153 19.44 -25.79 15.20
N LYS A 154 19.26 -24.82 14.28
CA LYS A 154 18.23 -24.86 13.24
C LYS A 154 18.52 -25.95 12.20
N LEU A 155 19.78 -26.12 11.81
CA LEU A 155 20.23 -27.16 10.89
C LEU A 155 20.03 -28.56 11.50
N GLU A 156 20.46 -28.76 12.74
CA GLU A 156 20.28 -30.02 13.48
C GLU A 156 18.80 -30.33 13.71
N ARG A 157 17.98 -29.32 14.01
CA ARG A 157 16.52 -29.49 14.06
C ARG A 157 15.94 -29.86 12.70
N GLY A 158 16.46 -29.31 11.61
CA GLY A 158 16.02 -29.60 10.25
C GLY A 158 16.33 -31.03 9.79
N LYS A 159 17.37 -31.66 10.36
CA LYS A 159 17.72 -33.06 10.12
C LYS A 159 16.79 -34.05 10.83
N LYS A 160 16.07 -33.62 11.88
CA LYS A 160 15.20 -34.49 12.69
C LYS A 160 13.80 -34.56 12.11
N SER A 161 13.26 -35.77 12.06
CA SER A 161 11.85 -35.96 11.74
C SER A 161 10.96 -35.43 12.87
N ARG A 162 9.71 -35.04 12.55
CA ARG A 162 8.78 -34.54 13.57
C ARG A 162 8.55 -35.54 14.72
N PRO A 163 8.45 -36.87 14.49
CA PRO A 163 8.43 -37.87 15.56
C PRO A 163 9.71 -37.89 16.41
N GLU A 164 10.90 -37.82 15.81
CA GLU A 164 12.18 -37.76 16.55
C GLU A 164 12.27 -36.52 17.44
N ILE A 165 11.77 -35.37 16.96
CA ILE A 165 11.69 -34.17 17.77
C ILE A 165 10.82 -34.43 18.99
N LEU A 166 9.62 -35.00 18.82
CA LEU A 166 8.71 -35.29 19.93
C LEU A 166 9.31 -36.30 20.93
N ASP A 167 9.98 -37.33 20.43
CA ASP A 167 10.60 -38.34 21.28
C ASP A 167 11.78 -37.76 22.09
N SER A 168 12.52 -36.80 21.52
CA SER A 168 13.60 -36.10 22.25
C SER A 168 13.14 -35.25 23.44
N PHE A 169 11.84 -34.89 23.48
CA PHE A 169 11.25 -34.16 24.61
C PHE A 169 10.52 -35.08 25.61
N LYS A 170 10.46 -36.40 25.34
CA LYS A 170 9.76 -37.35 26.20
C LYS A 170 10.44 -37.43 27.57
N GLY A 171 9.68 -37.16 28.63
CA GLY A 171 10.18 -37.17 30.01
C GLY A 171 10.98 -35.93 30.42
N GLN A 172 11.14 -34.93 29.55
CA GLN A 172 11.71 -33.64 29.91
C GLN A 172 10.69 -32.78 30.68
N PRO A 173 11.13 -31.95 31.64
CA PRO A 173 10.24 -31.04 32.35
C PRO A 173 9.66 -29.99 31.40
N CYS A 174 8.43 -29.54 31.68
CA CYS A 174 7.81 -28.46 30.92
C CYS A 174 8.63 -27.17 31.01
N VAL A 175 8.55 -26.35 29.96
CA VAL A 175 9.20 -25.02 29.96
C VAL A 175 8.65 -24.15 31.11
N PRO A 176 9.48 -23.26 31.70
CA PRO A 176 9.04 -22.37 32.77
C PRO A 176 7.80 -21.56 32.36
N GLY A 177 6.78 -21.54 33.21
CA GLY A 177 5.50 -20.86 32.95
C GLY A 177 4.48 -21.64 32.10
N CYS A 178 4.79 -22.87 31.68
CA CYS A 178 3.83 -23.73 30.98
C CYS A 178 2.58 -24.07 31.82
N ASN A 179 2.73 -24.10 33.16
CA ASN A 179 1.67 -24.37 34.15
C ASN A 179 0.86 -25.66 33.91
N GLY A 180 1.31 -26.55 33.01
CA GLY A 180 0.62 -27.81 32.67
C GLY A 180 -0.75 -27.62 32.01
N LEU A 181 -1.18 -26.40 31.71
CA LEU A 181 -2.56 -26.11 31.27
C LEU A 181 -2.88 -26.77 29.93
N TRP A 182 -1.88 -26.99 29.08
CA TRP A 182 -2.09 -27.57 27.75
C TRP A 182 -2.55 -29.03 27.82
N SER A 183 -2.04 -29.83 28.78
CA SER A 183 -2.54 -31.21 28.98
C SER A 183 -3.96 -31.21 29.51
N THR A 184 -4.29 -30.31 30.44
CA THR A 184 -5.66 -30.15 30.95
C THR A 184 -6.64 -29.74 29.86
N ILE A 185 -6.26 -28.79 28.99
CA ILE A 185 -7.08 -28.36 27.85
C ILE A 185 -7.23 -29.50 26.84
N ALA A 186 -6.15 -30.23 26.54
CA ALA A 186 -6.21 -31.37 25.63
C ALA A 186 -7.15 -32.47 26.15
N GLU A 187 -7.07 -32.81 27.43
CA GLU A 187 -7.96 -33.78 28.07
C GLU A 187 -9.42 -33.31 28.08
N ASP A 188 -9.68 -32.02 28.33
CA ASP A 188 -11.02 -31.45 28.29
C ASP A 188 -11.61 -31.49 26.87
N ILE A 189 -10.82 -31.19 25.84
CA ILE A 189 -11.23 -31.33 24.44
C ILE A 189 -11.58 -32.80 24.13
N LEU A 190 -10.76 -33.76 24.54
CA LEU A 190 -11.03 -35.19 24.32
C LEU A 190 -12.33 -35.62 25.01
N ARG A 191 -12.53 -35.17 26.25
CA ARG A 191 -13.75 -35.44 27.03
C ARG A 191 -14.99 -34.89 26.34
N ARG A 192 -14.97 -33.61 25.92
CA ARG A 192 -16.10 -32.95 25.23
C ARG A 192 -16.46 -33.62 23.90
N ASN A 193 -15.48 -34.25 23.25
CA ASN A 193 -15.67 -34.94 21.98
C ASN A 193 -15.88 -36.45 22.13
N ASN A 194 -16.06 -36.97 23.35
CA ASN A 194 -16.22 -38.40 23.64
C ASN A 194 -15.09 -39.28 23.06
N ILE A 195 -13.86 -38.76 23.00
CA ILE A 195 -12.68 -39.50 22.53
C ILE A 195 -11.99 -40.11 23.76
N PRO A 196 -11.91 -41.45 23.88
CA PRO A 196 -11.19 -42.08 24.97
C PRO A 196 -9.71 -41.66 24.96
N ALA A 197 -9.15 -41.33 26.12
CA ALA A 197 -7.77 -40.84 26.24
C ALA A 197 -6.73 -41.81 25.62
N GLY A 198 -6.97 -43.12 25.70
CA GLY A 198 -6.13 -44.15 25.06
C GLY A 198 -6.19 -44.18 23.52
N THR A 199 -7.20 -43.56 22.91
CA THR A 199 -7.33 -43.44 21.45
C THR A 199 -6.40 -42.36 20.89
N PHE A 200 -6.14 -41.30 21.67
CA PHE A 200 -5.34 -40.16 21.24
C PHE A 200 -3.86 -40.52 20.98
N GLN A 201 -3.27 -41.38 21.82
CA GLN A 201 -1.90 -41.87 21.60
C GLN A 201 -1.78 -42.73 20.33
N ARG A 202 -2.84 -43.47 19.95
CA ARG A 202 -2.80 -44.43 18.83
C ARG A 202 -3.14 -43.81 17.48
N VAL A 203 -4.04 -42.83 17.44
CA VAL A 203 -4.49 -42.17 16.20
C VAL A 203 -3.47 -41.11 15.73
N HIS A 204 -2.94 -40.29 16.64
CA HIS A 204 -2.02 -39.22 16.25
C HIS A 204 -0.64 -39.75 15.79
N PHE A 205 -0.16 -40.85 16.36
CA PHE A 205 1.09 -41.49 15.95
C PHE A 205 0.97 -42.10 14.55
N ASN A 206 -0.15 -42.78 14.23
CA ASN A 206 -0.38 -43.39 12.92
C ASN A 206 -0.72 -42.36 11.82
N GLU A 207 -1.44 -41.28 12.15
CA GLU A 207 -1.82 -40.25 11.17
C GLU A 207 -0.64 -39.33 10.80
N LEU A 208 0.25 -39.03 11.77
CA LEU A 208 1.52 -38.34 11.50
C LEU A 208 2.51 -39.19 10.68
N LEU A 209 2.48 -40.52 10.81
CA LEU A 209 3.30 -41.43 10.00
C LEU A 209 2.75 -41.59 8.57
N SER A 210 1.42 -41.66 8.39
CA SER A 210 0.82 -41.81 7.04
C SER A 210 0.91 -40.55 6.17
N THR A 211 0.93 -39.36 6.79
CA THR A 211 1.04 -38.07 6.08
C THR A 211 2.46 -37.73 5.66
N SER A 212 3.48 -38.37 6.26
CA SER A 212 4.87 -38.25 5.82
C SER A 212 5.13 -38.95 4.48
N SER A 213 4.31 -39.94 4.10
CA SER A 213 4.41 -40.65 2.80
C SER A 213 3.67 -39.95 1.64
N ARG A 214 2.90 -38.87 1.89
CA ARG A 214 2.12 -38.16 0.84
C ARG A 214 2.65 -36.76 0.50
N LYS A 215 3.97 -36.57 0.51
CA LYS A 215 4.63 -35.42 -0.13
C LYS A 215 5.66 -35.87 -1.17
N ALA A 216 5.17 -36.60 -2.16
CA ALA A 216 5.76 -36.63 -3.50
C ALA A 216 4.59 -36.66 -4.48
N GLY A 217 4.16 -35.48 -4.95
CA GLY A 217 2.99 -35.34 -5.80
C GLY A 217 2.72 -33.89 -6.10
N VAL A 218 3.48 -33.36 -7.06
CA VAL A 218 3.22 -32.10 -7.74
C VAL A 218 1.77 -32.10 -8.20
N ASN A 219 1.01 -31.06 -7.88
CA ASN A 219 -0.26 -30.82 -8.54
C ASN A 219 -0.38 -29.33 -8.89
N THR A 220 -0.05 -29.05 -10.15
CA THR A 220 -0.43 -27.85 -10.88
C THR A 220 -1.92 -27.92 -11.18
N GLY A 221 -2.69 -26.95 -10.70
CA GLY A 221 -4.12 -26.84 -10.98
C GLY A 221 -4.51 -25.41 -11.29
N THR A 222 -4.48 -25.07 -12.59
CA THR A 222 -5.13 -23.92 -13.20
C THR A 222 -6.64 -24.09 -13.10
N PHE A 223 -7.39 -23.04 -12.76
CA PHE A 223 -8.83 -22.99 -12.95
C PHE A 223 -9.18 -21.77 -13.82
N LEU A 224 -10.06 -22.04 -14.79
CA LEU A 224 -10.62 -21.13 -15.80
C LEU A 224 -11.42 -19.99 -15.14
#